data_AF-A0AAJ5VTT1-F1
#
_entry.id   AF-A0AAJ5VTT1-F1
#
_cell.length_a   1.000
_cell.length_b   1.000
_cell.length_c   1.000
_cell.angle_alpha   90.00
_cell.angle_beta   90.00
_cell.angle_gamma   90.00
#
_symmetry.space_group_name_H-M   'P 1'
#
loop_
_entity.id
_entity.type
_entity.pdbx_description
1 polymer ?
#
loop_
_entity_poly.entity_id
_entity_poly.type
_entity_poly.pdbx_seq_one_letter_code
_entity_poly.pdbx_strand_id
1 'polypeptide(L)'
;MIRTIAALATVALLSSTAMAQETLPADAPPPPAGDITIDPAASVDSTPRSANMLTGFYATKAVIEICALEIEPDVLAGMEADRARLETSLSMDAATAGNAYTQVKADVEKTTPDCAEGSTDRISVDAVTAIYKSQIAAGTQTPGAAPADPATPAAPAEPATPAAPAAPAEPATPAQ
;
A
#
# COMPACT_ATOMS: atom_id res chain seq x y z
N MET A 1 -45.71 7.66 -36.08
CA MET A 1 -46.66 8.60 -35.43
C MET A 1 -45.90 9.38 -34.38
N ILE A 2 -45.77 10.68 -34.62
CA ILE A 2 -45.04 11.66 -33.81
C ILE A 2 -46.03 12.32 -32.85
N ARG A 3 -45.67 12.50 -31.58
CA ARG A 3 -46.17 13.53 -30.63
C ARG A 3 -45.28 13.48 -29.38
N THR A 4 -44.32 14.40 -29.22
CA THR A 4 -44.38 15.69 -28.44
C THR A 4 -44.54 15.51 -26.93
N ILE A 5 -43.95 16.25 -25.99
CA ILE A 5 -42.94 17.33 -25.88
C ILE A 5 -42.63 17.42 -24.35
N ALA A 6 -41.37 17.70 -24.02
CA ALA A 6 -40.79 18.36 -22.83
C ALA A 6 -41.53 18.46 -21.47
N ALA A 7 -40.80 18.16 -20.39
CA ALA A 7 -40.71 19.04 -19.22
C ALA A 7 -39.39 18.82 -18.46
N LEU A 8 -38.60 19.89 -18.34
CA LEU A 8 -37.45 20.03 -17.44
C LEU A 8 -37.93 20.03 -15.97
N ALA A 9 -37.18 19.37 -15.09
CA ALA A 9 -37.03 19.81 -13.70
C ALA A 9 -35.70 19.28 -13.13
N THR A 10 -34.69 20.13 -13.21
CA THR A 10 -33.46 20.14 -12.42
C THR A 10 -33.76 20.13 -10.92
N VAL A 11 -33.24 19.14 -10.19
CA VAL A 11 -32.90 19.29 -8.76
C VAL A 11 -31.54 18.63 -8.53
N ALA A 12 -30.49 19.44 -8.68
CA ALA A 12 -29.17 19.16 -8.15
C ALA A 12 -29.19 19.43 -6.65
N LEU A 13 -29.29 18.39 -5.83
CA LEU A 13 -28.97 18.46 -4.40
C LEU A 13 -27.48 18.16 -4.25
N LEU A 14 -26.69 19.22 -4.51
CA LEU A 14 -25.32 19.35 -4.06
C LEU A 14 -25.32 19.40 -2.53
N SER A 15 -25.16 18.24 -1.90
CA SER A 15 -24.78 18.14 -0.48
C SER A 15 -23.30 18.48 -0.34
N SER A 16 -22.95 19.75 -0.58
CA SER A 16 -21.66 20.30 -0.17
C SER A 16 -21.75 20.64 1.31
N THR A 17 -21.14 19.83 2.16
CA THR A 17 -20.85 20.19 3.54
C THR A 17 -19.98 21.45 3.53
N ALA A 18 -20.58 22.56 3.94
CA ALA A 18 -19.92 23.83 4.12
C ALA A 18 -18.75 23.68 5.10
N MET A 19 -17.52 23.77 4.61
CA MET A 19 -16.39 24.18 5.44
C MET A 19 -16.63 25.64 5.81
N ALA A 20 -16.64 25.94 7.10
CA ALA A 20 -16.78 27.30 7.61
C ALA A 20 -15.67 28.19 7.03
N GLN A 21 -16.02 29.07 6.09
CA GLN A 21 -15.16 30.18 5.71
C GLN A 21 -15.50 31.35 6.62
N GLU A 22 -14.55 31.69 7.49
CA GLU A 22 -14.58 32.86 8.34
C GLU A 22 -14.62 34.11 7.45
N THR A 23 -15.79 34.76 7.38
CA THR A 23 -15.98 36.01 6.64
C THR A 23 -15.21 37.12 7.34
N LEU A 24 -14.03 37.47 6.82
CA LEU A 24 -13.31 38.68 7.19
C LEU A 24 -14.01 39.93 6.60
N PRO A 25 -14.04 41.07 7.32
CA PRO A 25 -14.66 42.30 6.85
C PRO A 25 -13.95 42.87 5.61
N ALA A 26 -14.76 43.32 4.65
CA ALA A 26 -14.38 43.69 3.28
C ALA A 26 -13.68 45.06 3.12
N ASP A 27 -12.85 45.49 4.07
CA ASP A 27 -12.17 46.81 3.96
C ASP A 27 -10.78 46.86 4.62
N ALA A 28 -9.99 45.80 4.44
CA ALA A 28 -8.57 45.81 4.79
C ALA A 28 -7.69 45.91 3.52
N PRO A 29 -6.70 46.83 3.46
CA PRO A 29 -5.75 46.86 2.37
C PRO A 29 -5.02 45.50 2.24
N PRO A 30 -4.73 45.02 1.02
CA PRO A 30 -4.11 43.72 0.82
C PRO A 30 -2.78 43.66 1.59
N PRO A 31 -2.53 42.62 2.40
CA PRO A 31 -1.23 42.47 3.04
C PRO A 31 -0.15 42.40 1.95
N PRO A 32 1.04 42.98 2.18
CA PRO A 32 2.16 42.81 1.26
C PRO A 32 2.39 41.31 1.06
N ALA A 33 2.65 40.90 -0.18
CA ALA A 33 2.97 39.52 -0.52
C ALA A 33 4.22 39.07 0.25
N GLY A 34 4.03 38.58 1.47
CA GLY A 34 5.07 37.94 2.25
C GLY A 34 5.35 36.59 1.63
N ASP A 35 6.62 36.27 1.45
CA ASP A 35 7.05 34.93 1.07
C ASP A 35 6.44 33.91 2.03
N ILE A 36 5.63 32.99 1.49
CA ILE A 36 5.06 31.87 2.23
C ILE A 36 6.25 30.98 2.63
N THR A 37 6.80 31.24 3.81
CA THR A 37 7.89 30.44 4.38
C THR A 37 7.27 29.20 5.01
N ILE A 38 7.32 28.08 4.29
CA ILE A 38 6.96 26.77 4.83
C ILE A 38 8.07 26.39 5.82
N ASP A 39 7.73 26.28 7.11
CA ASP A 39 8.66 25.82 8.14
C ASP A 39 8.93 24.32 7.95
N PRO A 40 10.14 23.92 7.52
CA PRO A 40 10.47 22.50 7.32
C PRO A 40 10.53 21.71 8.63
N ALA A 41 10.53 22.37 9.80
CA ALA A 41 10.48 21.74 11.10
C ALA A 41 9.05 21.57 11.63
N ALA A 42 8.03 22.10 10.95
CA ALA A 42 6.64 21.88 11.33
C ALA A 42 6.24 20.42 11.04
N SER A 43 6.15 19.61 12.09
CA SER A 43 5.64 18.24 12.00
C SER A 43 4.16 18.29 11.67
N VAL A 44 3.80 17.94 10.43
CA VAL A 44 2.43 17.56 10.11
C VAL A 44 2.22 16.19 10.73
N ASP A 45 1.32 16.07 11.71
CA ASP A 45 0.94 14.78 12.32
C ASP A 45 0.25 13.89 11.25
N SER A 46 1.04 13.32 10.35
CA SER A 46 0.58 12.50 9.22
C SER A 46 0.29 11.05 9.61
N THR A 47 0.68 10.65 10.82
CA THR A 47 0.58 9.27 11.31
C THR A 47 -0.84 8.70 11.23
N PRO A 48 -1.92 9.42 11.64
CA PRO A 48 -3.28 8.90 11.49
C PRO A 48 -3.70 8.70 10.04
N ARG A 49 -3.22 9.58 9.14
CA ARG A 49 -3.56 9.51 7.71
C ARG A 49 -2.87 8.34 7.03
N SER A 50 -1.57 8.15 7.28
CA SER A 50 -0.80 7.05 6.70
C SER A 50 -1.29 5.69 7.20
N ALA A 51 -1.64 5.58 8.48
CA ALA A 51 -2.24 4.36 9.03
C ALA A 51 -3.59 4.04 8.38
N ASN A 52 -4.49 5.02 8.27
CA ASN A 52 -5.79 4.83 7.59
C ASN A 52 -5.62 4.44 6.12
N MET A 53 -4.65 5.02 5.41
CA MET A 53 -4.34 4.64 4.03
C MET A 53 -3.84 3.20 3.93
N LEU A 54 -2.93 2.77 4.81
CA LEU A 54 -2.44 1.39 4.82
C LEU A 54 -3.58 0.39 5.10
N THR A 55 -4.48 0.69 6.03
CA THR A 55 -5.66 -0.14 6.29
C THR A 55 -6.57 -0.23 5.06
N GLY A 56 -6.83 0.90 4.38
CA GLY A 56 -7.60 0.90 3.14
C GLY A 56 -6.94 0.09 2.02
N PHE A 57 -5.60 0.12 1.96
CA PHE A 57 -4.82 -0.68 1.03
C PHE A 57 -4.97 -2.19 1.32
N TYR A 58 -4.81 -2.60 2.58
CA TYR A 58 -5.03 -3.98 2.99
C TYR A 58 -6.47 -4.45 2.75
N ALA A 59 -7.47 -3.60 2.98
CA ALA A 59 -8.85 -3.93 2.69
C ALA A 59 -9.08 -4.18 1.19
N THR A 60 -8.54 -3.32 0.33
CA THR A 60 -8.62 -3.48 -1.14
C THR A 60 -7.96 -4.78 -1.58
N LYS A 61 -6.75 -5.07 -1.07
CA LYS A 61 -6.04 -6.33 -1.34
C LYS A 61 -6.85 -7.55 -0.86
N ALA A 62 -7.48 -7.47 0.30
CA ALA A 62 -8.32 -8.52 0.83
C ALA A 62 -9.54 -8.79 -0.08
N VAL A 63 -10.22 -7.75 -0.56
CA VAL A 63 -11.35 -7.91 -1.50
C VAL A 63 -10.89 -8.56 -2.81
N ILE A 64 -9.74 -8.14 -3.36
CA ILE A 64 -9.15 -8.76 -4.56
C ILE A 64 -8.93 -10.27 -4.34
N GLU A 65 -8.36 -10.67 -3.21
CA GLU A 65 -8.11 -12.06 -2.89
C GLU A 65 -9.40 -12.86 -2.61
N ILE A 66 -10.34 -12.30 -1.85
CA ILE A 66 -11.61 -12.96 -1.48
C ILE A 66 -12.48 -13.18 -2.72
N CYS A 67 -12.57 -12.18 -3.59
CA CYS A 67 -13.35 -12.25 -4.82
C CYS A 67 -12.59 -12.88 -5.99
N ALA A 68 -11.33 -13.29 -5.79
CA ALA A 68 -10.46 -13.85 -6.82
C ALA A 68 -10.38 -12.97 -8.09
N LEU A 69 -10.22 -11.66 -7.91
CA LEU A 69 -10.23 -10.70 -9.00
C LEU A 69 -8.90 -10.74 -9.77
N GLU A 70 -8.99 -10.88 -11.09
CA GLU A 70 -7.82 -10.79 -11.96
C GLU A 70 -7.41 -9.32 -12.15
N ILE A 71 -6.25 -8.95 -11.60
CA ILE A 71 -5.65 -7.62 -11.74
C ILE A 71 -4.36 -7.76 -12.56
N GLU A 72 -4.11 -6.80 -13.44
CA GLU A 72 -2.88 -6.77 -14.24
C GLU A 72 -1.62 -6.78 -13.35
N PRO A 73 -0.57 -7.53 -13.72
CA PRO A 73 0.59 -7.74 -12.86
C PRO A 73 1.34 -6.44 -12.56
N ASP A 74 1.43 -5.51 -13.52
CA ASP A 74 2.09 -4.22 -13.31
C ASP A 74 1.33 -3.34 -12.31
N VAL A 75 0.00 -3.43 -12.30
CA VAL A 75 -0.84 -2.75 -11.31
C VAL A 75 -0.62 -3.37 -9.93
N LEU A 76 -0.64 -4.70 -9.82
CA LEU A 76 -0.37 -5.39 -8.55
C LEU A 76 1.02 -5.04 -8.00
N ALA A 77 2.03 -4.96 -8.85
CA ALA A 77 3.38 -4.61 -8.44
C ALA A 77 3.49 -3.14 -8.01
N GLY A 78 2.83 -2.21 -8.71
CA GLY A 78 2.74 -0.82 -8.29
C GLY A 78 2.04 -0.68 -6.94
N MET A 79 0.94 -1.41 -6.76
CA MET A 79 0.19 -1.53 -5.51
C MET A 79 1.12 -2.01 -4.38
N GLU A 80 1.81 -3.13 -4.59
CA GLU A 80 2.72 -3.73 -3.61
C GLU A 80 3.87 -2.78 -3.22
N ALA A 81 4.43 -2.03 -4.17
CA ALA A 81 5.46 -1.03 -3.89
C ALA A 81 4.94 0.10 -2.99
N ASP A 82 3.72 0.59 -3.24
CA ASP A 82 3.09 1.64 -2.44
C ASP A 82 2.75 1.17 -1.02
N ARG A 83 2.31 -0.08 -0.88
CA ARG A 83 2.12 -0.75 0.41
C ARG A 83 3.42 -0.81 1.21
N ALA A 84 4.49 -1.33 0.60
CA ALA A 84 5.79 -1.44 1.25
C ALA A 84 6.35 -0.07 1.67
N ARG A 85 6.13 0.98 0.86
CA ARG A 85 6.49 2.36 1.20
C ARG A 85 5.72 2.84 2.44
N LEU A 86 4.42 2.58 2.53
CA LEU A 86 3.60 2.95 3.69
C LEU A 86 4.02 2.17 4.95
N GLU A 87 4.22 0.86 4.84
CA GLU A 87 4.72 0.01 5.93
C GLU A 87 6.07 0.53 6.47
N THR A 88 7.00 0.85 5.57
CA THR A 88 8.29 1.45 5.93
C THR A 88 8.12 2.80 6.63
N SER A 89 7.24 3.67 6.12
CA SER A 89 6.97 4.99 6.72
C SER A 89 6.38 4.89 8.14
N LEU A 90 5.67 3.80 8.44
CA LEU A 90 5.10 3.50 9.74
C LEU A 90 6.03 2.66 10.62
N SER A 91 7.26 2.39 10.17
CA SER A 91 8.23 1.53 10.86
C SER A 91 7.70 0.13 11.17
N MET A 92 6.88 -0.43 10.27
CA MET A 92 6.38 -1.80 10.39
C MET A 92 7.36 -2.77 9.76
N ASP A 93 7.74 -3.81 10.51
CA ASP A 93 8.45 -4.96 9.97
C ASP A 93 7.50 -5.93 9.24
N ALA A 94 8.07 -6.86 8.49
CA ALA A 94 7.32 -7.81 7.67
C ALA A 94 6.38 -8.72 8.48
N ALA A 95 6.76 -9.13 9.70
CA ALA A 95 5.91 -9.99 10.52
C ALA A 95 4.71 -9.18 11.06
N THR A 96 4.95 -7.95 11.51
CA THR A 96 3.89 -7.04 11.95
C THR A 96 2.93 -6.69 10.80
N ALA A 97 3.44 -6.37 9.62
CA ALA A 97 2.65 -6.13 8.41
C ALA A 97 1.80 -7.36 8.01
N GLY A 98 2.40 -8.55 8.03
CA GLY A 98 1.69 -9.81 7.75
C GLY A 98 0.54 -10.09 8.73
N ASN A 99 0.77 -9.85 10.03
CA ASN A 99 -0.28 -9.99 11.05
C ASN A 99 -1.40 -8.95 10.86
N ALA A 100 -1.04 -7.70 10.59
CA ALA A 100 -2.00 -6.63 10.33
C ALA A 100 -2.88 -6.94 9.10
N TYR A 101 -2.27 -7.40 8.00
CA TYR A 101 -3.00 -7.82 6.81
C TYR A 101 -3.95 -8.98 7.10
N THR A 102 -3.48 -10.01 7.82
CA THR A 102 -4.31 -11.16 8.21
C THR A 102 -5.55 -10.73 9.00
N GLN A 103 -5.38 -9.80 9.96
CA GLN A 103 -6.50 -9.27 10.74
C GLN A 103 -7.48 -8.49 9.85
N VAL A 104 -6.99 -7.58 9.01
CA VAL A 104 -7.84 -6.79 8.11
C VAL A 104 -8.59 -7.70 7.14
N LYS A 105 -7.93 -8.72 6.58
CA LYS A 105 -8.58 -9.69 5.69
C LYS A 105 -9.71 -10.44 6.39
N ALA A 106 -9.47 -10.91 7.62
CA ALA A 106 -10.50 -11.57 8.42
C ALA A 106 -11.69 -10.63 8.73
N ASP A 107 -11.43 -9.34 8.90
CA ASP A 107 -12.49 -8.35 9.12
C ASP A 107 -13.28 -8.03 7.84
N VAL A 108 -12.62 -7.96 6.69
CA VAL A 108 -13.29 -7.85 5.37
C VAL A 108 -14.12 -9.09 5.07
N GLU A 109 -13.63 -10.29 5.37
CA GLU A 109 -14.38 -11.52 5.13
C GLU A 109 -15.71 -11.55 5.92
N LYS A 110 -15.73 -11.00 7.14
CA LYS A 110 -16.95 -10.86 7.95
C LYS A 110 -17.97 -9.88 7.36
N THR A 111 -17.54 -8.92 6.54
CA THR A 111 -18.47 -8.01 5.86
C THR A 111 -19.10 -8.63 4.62
N THR A 112 -18.69 -9.84 4.24
CA THR A 112 -19.20 -10.57 3.07
C THR A 112 -19.21 -9.69 1.81
N PRO A 113 -18.04 -9.28 1.30
CA PRO A 113 -17.96 -8.35 0.17
C PRO A 113 -18.73 -8.92 -1.02
N ASP A 114 -19.45 -8.04 -1.73
CA ASP A 114 -20.21 -8.41 -2.90
C ASP A 114 -19.28 -8.53 -4.11
N CYS A 115 -18.97 -9.77 -4.50
CA CYS A 115 -18.09 -10.05 -5.63
C CYS A 115 -18.79 -9.99 -7.00
N ALA A 116 -20.08 -9.67 -7.05
CA ALA A 116 -20.80 -9.58 -8.32
C ALA A 116 -20.29 -8.42 -9.19
N GLU A 117 -20.33 -8.60 -10.52
CA GLU A 117 -20.06 -7.50 -11.44
C GLU A 117 -21.06 -6.35 -11.23
N GLY A 118 -20.54 -5.13 -11.15
CA GLY A 118 -21.35 -3.93 -10.89
C GLY A 118 -21.74 -3.71 -9.43
N SER A 119 -21.29 -4.57 -8.49
CA SER A 119 -21.43 -4.29 -7.07
C SER A 119 -20.60 -3.06 -6.65
N THR A 120 -20.93 -2.49 -5.49
CA THR A 120 -20.16 -1.34 -4.96
C THR A 120 -18.71 -1.75 -4.64
N ASP A 121 -18.49 -2.95 -4.13
CA ASP A 121 -17.15 -3.45 -3.81
C ASP A 121 -16.32 -3.68 -5.07
N ARG A 122 -16.91 -4.25 -6.12
CA ARG A 122 -16.26 -4.46 -7.42
C ARG A 122 -15.91 -3.13 -8.08
N ILE A 123 -16.84 -2.19 -8.13
CA ILE A 123 -16.62 -0.85 -8.67
C ILE A 123 -15.49 -0.13 -7.93
N SER A 124 -15.42 -0.30 -6.60
CA SER A 124 -14.37 0.33 -5.79
C SER A 124 -12.98 -0.23 -6.11
N VAL A 125 -12.83 -1.55 -6.24
CA VAL A 125 -11.57 -2.18 -6.66
C VAL A 125 -11.18 -1.77 -8.09
N ASP A 126 -12.15 -1.73 -9.00
CA ASP A 126 -11.91 -1.34 -10.38
C ASP A 126 -11.46 0.13 -10.48
N ALA A 127 -12.03 1.02 -9.64
CA ALA A 127 -11.61 2.41 -9.55
C ALA A 127 -10.16 2.55 -9.06
N VAL A 128 -9.76 1.80 -8.03
CA VAL A 128 -8.36 1.78 -7.57
C VAL A 128 -7.44 1.25 -8.67
N THR A 129 -7.81 0.16 -9.31
CA THR A 129 -7.06 -0.42 -10.44
C THR A 129 -6.88 0.59 -11.58
N ALA A 130 -7.93 1.34 -11.92
CA ALA A 130 -7.89 2.37 -12.96
C ALA A 130 -6.93 3.52 -12.58
N ILE A 131 -6.90 3.93 -11.31
CA ILE A 131 -5.93 4.93 -10.82
C ILE A 131 -4.51 4.43 -11.06
N TYR A 132 -4.16 3.21 -10.64
CA TYR A 132 -2.83 2.65 -10.86
C TYR A 132 -2.47 2.55 -12.34
N LYS A 133 -3.40 2.08 -13.18
CA LYS A 133 -3.22 2.08 -14.65
C LYS A 133 -2.90 3.47 -15.18
N SER A 134 -3.63 4.50 -14.74
CA SER A 134 -3.39 5.88 -15.17
C SER A 134 -2.03 6.42 -14.72
N GLN A 135 -1.59 6.08 -13.50
CA GLN A 135 -0.30 6.50 -12.98
C GLN A 135 0.87 5.82 -13.70
N ILE A 136 0.72 4.54 -14.03
CA ILE A 136 1.67 3.79 -14.86
C ILE A 136 1.75 4.41 -16.26
N ALA A 137 0.60 4.69 -16.88
CA ALA A 137 0.55 5.34 -18.19
C ALA A 137 1.16 6.75 -18.17
N ALA A 138 1.03 7.48 -17.06
CA ALA A 138 1.64 8.79 -16.84
C ALA A 138 3.13 8.73 -16.46
N GLY A 139 3.69 7.53 -16.25
CA GLY A 139 5.08 7.33 -15.80
C GLY A 139 5.34 7.82 -14.38
N THR A 140 4.30 8.15 -13.59
CA THR A 140 4.43 8.57 -12.19
C THR A 140 4.55 7.38 -11.24
N GLN A 141 4.27 6.19 -11.74
CA GLN A 141 4.48 4.93 -11.05
C GLN A 141 5.28 4.02 -11.96
N THR A 142 6.38 3.48 -11.41
CA THR A 142 7.20 2.51 -12.13
C THR A 142 6.37 1.24 -12.30
N PRO A 143 6.15 0.73 -13.53
CA PRO A 143 5.66 -0.62 -13.72
C PRO A 143 6.54 -1.55 -12.90
N GLY A 144 5.94 -2.52 -12.22
CA GLY A 144 6.71 -3.49 -11.46
C GLY A 144 7.88 -4.00 -12.30
N ALA A 145 9.12 -3.75 -11.85
CA ALA A 145 10.21 -4.55 -12.36
C ALA A 145 9.81 -6.00 -12.07
N ALA A 146 9.79 -6.84 -13.11
CA ALA A 146 9.55 -8.26 -12.94
C ALA A 146 10.38 -8.74 -11.73
N PRO A 147 9.82 -9.58 -10.84
CA PRO A 147 10.56 -10.08 -9.69
C PRO A 147 11.93 -10.52 -10.18
N ALA A 148 13.00 -9.95 -9.61
CA ALA A 148 14.34 -10.42 -9.93
C ALA A 148 14.30 -11.94 -9.70
N ASP A 149 14.67 -12.71 -10.73
CA ASP A 149 14.75 -14.16 -10.65
C ASP A 149 15.39 -14.52 -9.30
N PRO A 150 14.79 -15.44 -8.50
CA PRO A 150 15.36 -15.81 -7.22
C PRO A 150 16.83 -16.12 -7.44
N ALA A 151 17.72 -15.35 -6.80
CA ALA A 151 19.15 -15.60 -6.89
C ALA A 151 19.34 -17.08 -6.58
N THR A 152 19.87 -17.83 -7.55
CA THR A 152 20.12 -19.26 -7.37
C THR A 152 20.87 -19.42 -6.05
N PRO A 153 20.32 -20.17 -5.07
CA PRO A 153 20.98 -20.35 -3.79
C PRO A 153 22.42 -20.77 -4.06
N ALA A 154 23.38 -20.03 -3.50
CA ALA A 154 24.77 -20.45 -3.57
C ALA A 154 24.82 -21.88 -3.04
N ALA A 155 25.42 -22.79 -3.83
CA ALA A 155 25.55 -24.19 -3.45
C ALA A 155 26.12 -24.26 -2.02
N PRO A 156 25.56 -25.11 -1.14
CA PRO A 156 26.10 -25.30 0.21
C PRO A 156 27.60 -25.55 0.12
N ALA A 157 28.39 -24.82 0.91
CA ALA A 157 29.82 -25.08 1.01
C ALA A 157 30.02 -26.55 1.42
N GLU A 158 30.88 -27.27 0.67
CA GLU A 158 31.20 -28.65 1.01
C GLU A 158 31.69 -28.72 2.47
N PRO A 159 31.16 -29.67 3.27
CA PRO A 159 31.62 -29.86 4.64
C PRO A 159 33.14 -30.10 4.65
N ALA A 160 33.86 -29.25 5.39
CA ALA A 160 35.29 -29.44 5.61
C ALA A 160 35.52 -30.83 6.23
N THR A 161 36.41 -31.62 5.63
CA THR A 161 36.78 -32.94 6.14
C THR A 161 37.35 -32.78 7.55
N PRO A 162 36.79 -33.45 8.57
CA PRO A 162 37.35 -33.38 9.92
C PRO A 162 38.81 -33.82 9.93
N ALA A 163 39.67 -33.03 10.59
CA ALA A 163 41.06 -33.39 10.77
C ALA A 163 41.16 -34.71 11.55
N ALA A 164 42.00 -35.63 11.07
CA ALA A 164 42.24 -36.90 11.72
C ALA A 164 42.75 -36.68 13.17
N PRO A 165 42.24 -37.43 14.16
CA PRO A 165 42.73 -37.34 15.53
C PRO A 165 44.23 -37.63 15.59
N ALA A 166 44.97 -36.81 16.33
CA ALA A 166 46.38 -37.06 16.60
C ALA A 166 46.54 -38.38 17.37
N ALA A 167 47.49 -39.22 16.93
CA ALA A 167 47.78 -40.48 17.59
C ALA A 167 48.22 -40.25 19.06
N PRO A 168 47.79 -41.11 20.00
CA PRO A 168 48.21 -41.03 21.39
C PRO A 168 49.74 -41.13 21.51
N ALA A 169 50.34 -40.28 22.33
CA ALA A 169 51.76 -40.35 22.64
C ALA A 169 52.07 -41.65 23.41
N GLU A 170 53.11 -42.37 22.98
CA GLU A 170 53.60 -43.56 23.70
C GLU A 170 54.05 -43.19 25.12
N PRO A 171 53.68 -43.98 26.15
CA PRO A 171 54.16 -43.78 27.50
C PRO A 171 55.68 -43.94 27.57
N ALA A 172 56.36 -42.95 28.15
CA ALA A 172 57.78 -43.05 28.45
C ALA A 172 58.02 -44.15 29.49
N THR A 173 58.88 -45.11 29.14
CA THR A 173 59.36 -46.16 30.05
C THR A 173 60.10 -45.53 31.24
N PRO A 174 59.68 -45.78 32.50
CA PRO A 174 60.43 -45.31 33.66
C PRO A 174 61.81 -45.96 33.71
N ALA A 175 62.84 -45.16 33.96
CA ALA A 175 64.17 -45.67 34.30
C ALA A 175 64.21 -46.03 35.79
N GLN A 176 64.36 -47.33 36.06
CA GLN A 176 64.76 -48.07 37.28
C GLN A 176 64.20 -47.65 38.64
#